data_AF-A0A348ZSU7-F1
#
_entry.id   AF-A0A348ZSU7-F1
#
_cell.length_a   1.000
_cell.length_b   1.000
_cell.length_c   1.000
_cell.angle_alpha   90.00
_cell.angle_beta   90.00
_cell.angle_gamma   90.00
#
_symmetry.space_group_name_H-M   'P 1'
#
loop_
_entity.id
_entity.type
_entity.pdbx_description
1 polymer ?
#
loop_
_entity_poly.entity_id
_entity_poly.type
_entity_poly.pdbx_seq_one_letter_code
_entity_poly.pdbx_strand_id
1 'polypeptide(L)'
;MKIMEDAVPVVRAERFTIATKIGQYFFKIFQIHFKKSDGTIIIDFPYYKQCSGLLCKATLSDKVQYPSKIDFTEGGKVTSQLVKFSYHPDGNVHFSQDRKIFTQIRKRTVPLKGAYGHFFTVQINGPQDFKIHPRGSKETFRPAKRRHLVFELPDGFNDSLKFLGHYLHISEVAKNMVSVGKSAWYIFINESTGERYPGFIIGPPLDSPFPDKVLLIRLVMIPIMTADNSSCLTFVGGFDAHEIVTDPTKTTTFLGLLYPTEDFNVMKKRIGTVDFSQ
;
A
#
# COMPACT_ATOMS: atom_id res chain seq x y z
N MET A 1 -10.98 -0.10 -28.67
CA MET A 1 -10.44 0.26 -27.35
C MET A 1 -11.49 0.83 -26.40
N LYS A 2 -12.36 1.76 -26.85
CA LYS A 2 -13.46 2.34 -26.04
C LYS A 2 -14.43 1.30 -25.42
N ILE A 3 -14.67 0.19 -26.12
CA ILE A 3 -15.65 -0.85 -25.73
C ILE A 3 -15.22 -1.67 -24.50
N MET A 4 -13.92 -1.72 -24.15
CA MET A 4 -13.46 -2.47 -22.96
C MET A 4 -13.45 -1.67 -21.67
N GLU A 5 -13.33 -0.32 -21.73
CA GLU A 5 -13.39 0.51 -20.52
C GLU A 5 -14.80 0.57 -19.92
N ASP A 6 -15.84 0.48 -20.74
CA ASP A 6 -17.23 0.46 -20.26
C ASP A 6 -17.59 -0.83 -19.49
N ALA A 7 -16.78 -1.89 -19.64
CA ALA A 7 -16.98 -3.17 -18.95
C ALA A 7 -16.29 -3.24 -17.56
N VAL A 8 -15.24 -2.45 -17.34
CA VAL A 8 -14.48 -2.43 -16.09
C VAL A 8 -14.72 -1.11 -15.34
N PRO A 9 -15.51 -1.12 -14.27
CA PRO A 9 -15.79 0.07 -13.46
C PRO A 9 -14.56 0.50 -12.64
N VAL A 10 -13.68 1.28 -13.29
CA VAL A 10 -12.49 1.88 -12.67
C VAL A 10 -12.86 3.21 -12.01
N VAL A 11 -12.57 3.35 -10.72
CA VAL A 11 -12.65 4.66 -10.06
C VAL A 11 -11.38 5.44 -10.37
N ARG A 12 -11.50 6.57 -11.07
CA ARG A 12 -10.34 7.40 -11.48
C ARG A 12 -10.26 8.70 -10.67
N ALA A 13 -9.06 9.01 -10.17
CA ALA A 13 -8.75 10.24 -9.44
C ALA A 13 -7.24 10.45 -9.31
N GLU A 14 -6.80 11.68 -9.00
CA GLU A 14 -5.39 11.97 -8.69
C GLU A 14 -5.01 11.44 -7.30
N ARG A 15 -5.97 11.35 -6.38
CA ARG A 15 -5.73 10.91 -5.00
C ARG A 15 -6.89 10.09 -4.44
N PHE A 16 -6.55 8.99 -3.79
CA PHE A 16 -7.47 8.11 -3.07
C PHE A 16 -7.10 8.09 -1.60
N THR A 17 -8.10 8.21 -0.73
CA THR A 17 -7.95 7.86 0.69
C THR A 17 -8.60 6.50 0.91
N ILE A 18 -7.81 5.55 1.38
CA ILE A 18 -8.28 4.22 1.77
C ILE A 18 -8.65 4.27 3.25
N ALA A 19 -9.89 3.89 3.54
CA ALA A 19 -10.45 3.94 4.88
C ALA A 19 -11.19 2.64 5.21
N THR A 20 -11.37 2.38 6.49
CA THR A 20 -12.20 1.28 6.99
C THR A 20 -13.32 1.82 7.87
N LYS A 21 -14.46 1.15 7.85
CA LYS A 21 -15.59 1.45 8.73
C LYS A 21 -15.80 0.27 9.66
N ILE A 22 -15.75 0.52 10.96
CA ILE A 22 -15.97 -0.48 12.03
C ILE A 22 -17.02 0.11 12.97
N GLY A 23 -18.20 -0.50 13.02
CA GLY A 23 -19.37 0.10 13.65
C GLY A 23 -19.67 1.50 13.11
N GLN A 24 -19.58 2.50 13.99
CA GLN A 24 -19.88 3.90 13.65
C GLN A 24 -18.64 4.72 13.27
N TYR A 25 -17.44 4.13 13.36
CA TYR A 25 -16.19 4.84 13.17
C TYR A 25 -15.62 4.61 11.78
N PHE A 26 -15.07 5.68 11.18
CA PHE A 26 -14.41 5.66 9.88
C PHE A 26 -12.92 5.97 10.09
N PHE A 27 -12.06 4.97 10.00
CA PHE A 27 -10.62 5.13 10.17
C PHE A 27 -9.96 5.37 8.82
N LYS A 28 -9.26 6.50 8.65
CA LYS A 28 -8.46 6.75 7.45
C LYS A 28 -7.13 6.03 7.60
N ILE A 29 -6.81 5.10 6.70
CA ILE A 29 -5.64 4.24 6.87
C ILE A 29 -4.44 4.81 6.11
N PHE A 30 -4.55 4.92 4.78
CA PHE A 30 -3.47 5.41 3.93
C PHE A 30 -4.02 6.14 2.70
N GLN A 31 -3.12 6.76 1.93
CA GLN A 31 -3.45 7.41 0.66
C GLN A 31 -2.65 6.83 -0.49
N ILE A 32 -3.27 6.86 -1.67
CA ILE A 32 -2.63 6.56 -2.95
C ILE A 32 -2.72 7.82 -3.82
N HIS A 33 -1.61 8.26 -4.37
CA HIS A 33 -1.54 9.43 -5.26
C HIS A 33 -1.01 8.99 -6.61
N PHE A 34 -1.68 9.41 -7.67
CA PHE A 34 -1.21 9.31 -9.05
C PHE A 34 -0.76 10.70 -9.49
N LYS A 35 0.55 10.93 -9.56
CA LYS A 35 1.07 12.22 -10.04
C LYS A 35 0.84 12.34 -11.53
N LYS A 36 0.00 13.30 -11.92
CA LYS A 36 -0.30 13.58 -13.33
C LYS A 36 0.94 14.00 -14.14
N SER A 37 1.89 14.70 -13.51
CA SER A 37 3.06 15.28 -14.17
C SER A 37 3.97 14.25 -14.84
N ASP A 38 4.19 13.11 -14.18
CA ASP A 38 5.17 12.10 -14.60
C ASP A 38 4.62 10.66 -14.53
N GLY A 39 3.50 10.43 -13.84
CA GLY A 39 2.95 9.10 -13.59
C GLY A 39 3.45 8.45 -12.31
N THR A 40 4.25 9.14 -11.48
CA THR A 40 4.72 8.61 -10.19
C THR A 40 3.53 8.18 -9.32
N ILE A 41 3.63 6.98 -8.75
CA ILE A 41 2.64 6.45 -7.79
C ILE A 41 3.21 6.63 -6.38
N ILE A 42 2.41 7.20 -5.48
CA ILE A 42 2.81 7.44 -4.08
C ILE A 42 1.85 6.74 -3.14
N ILE A 43 2.39 5.97 -2.19
CA ILE A 43 1.66 5.41 -1.06
C ILE A 43 2.09 6.18 0.20
N ASP A 44 1.13 6.79 0.89
CA ASP A 44 1.38 7.73 1.99
C ASP A 44 0.57 7.36 3.23
N PHE A 45 1.13 7.56 4.41
CA PHE A 45 0.56 7.14 5.70
C PHE A 45 0.26 8.31 6.65
N PRO A 46 -0.41 9.39 6.21
CA PRO A 46 -0.51 10.65 6.96
C PRO A 46 -1.49 10.59 8.16
N TYR A 47 -2.13 9.43 8.35
CA TYR A 47 -3.21 9.24 9.30
C TYR A 47 -2.81 8.43 10.52
N TYR A 48 -1.65 7.78 10.49
CA TYR A 48 -1.16 7.02 11.64
C TYR A 48 -0.62 7.97 12.70
N LYS A 49 -0.91 7.71 13.98
CA LYS A 49 -0.49 8.59 15.08
C LYS A 49 0.99 8.41 15.44
N GLN A 50 1.51 7.19 15.34
CA GLN A 50 2.85 6.86 15.81
C GLN A 50 3.86 7.05 14.67
N CYS A 51 4.85 7.92 14.85
CA CYS A 51 5.76 8.34 13.78
C CYS A 51 7.19 7.81 13.90
N SER A 52 7.53 7.17 15.02
CA SER A 52 8.80 6.47 15.19
C SER A 52 8.76 5.13 14.49
N GLY A 53 9.53 4.93 13.42
CA GLY A 53 9.51 3.69 12.65
C GLY A 53 10.86 3.25 12.13
N LEU A 54 10.84 2.11 11.46
CA LEU A 54 11.97 1.47 10.78
C LEU A 54 11.69 1.43 9.29
N LEU A 55 12.71 1.77 8.49
CA LEU A 55 12.71 1.66 7.05
C LEU A 55 13.85 0.74 6.64
N CYS A 56 13.63 -0.20 5.73
CA CYS A 56 14.66 -1.12 5.29
C CYS A 56 14.60 -1.43 3.79
N LYS A 57 15.73 -1.87 3.24
CA LYS A 57 15.76 -2.63 2.00
C LYS A 57 15.94 -4.11 2.36
N ALA A 58 14.84 -4.84 2.49
CA ALA A 58 14.86 -6.24 2.84
C ALA A 58 15.31 -7.12 1.66
N THR A 59 15.93 -8.24 1.97
CA THR A 59 16.38 -9.26 1.01
C THR A 59 15.81 -10.61 1.45
N LEU A 60 15.15 -11.33 0.54
CA LEU A 60 14.79 -12.73 0.72
C LEU A 60 15.73 -13.55 -0.15
N SER A 61 16.58 -14.36 0.49
CA SER A 61 17.52 -15.23 -0.21
C SER A 61 16.81 -16.45 -0.78
N ASP A 62 17.28 -16.87 -1.95
CA ASP A 62 17.07 -18.17 -2.61
C ASP A 62 17.29 -19.40 -1.71
N LYS A 63 18.02 -19.26 -0.60
CA LYS A 63 18.31 -20.33 0.35
C LYS A 63 17.25 -20.48 1.45
N VAL A 64 16.33 -19.52 1.57
CA VAL A 64 15.30 -19.52 2.61
C VAL A 64 13.95 -19.77 1.98
N GLN A 65 13.46 -21.00 2.14
CA GLN A 65 12.11 -21.36 1.70
C GLN A 65 11.11 -20.71 2.66
N TYR A 66 10.55 -19.55 2.26
CA TYR A 66 9.57 -18.75 3.01
C TYR A 66 10.03 -18.34 4.42
N PRO A 67 10.76 -17.22 4.57
CA PRO A 67 11.13 -16.76 5.90
C PRO A 67 9.88 -16.46 6.73
N SER A 68 9.79 -17.10 7.90
CA SER A 68 8.77 -16.82 8.91
C SER A 68 8.97 -15.44 9.57
N LYS A 69 10.14 -14.82 9.37
CA LYS A 69 10.52 -13.53 9.94
C LYS A 69 11.45 -12.77 9.00
N ILE A 70 11.22 -11.47 8.86
CA ILE A 70 12.14 -10.52 8.21
C ILE A 70 12.64 -9.56 9.27
N ASP A 71 13.95 -9.42 9.42
CA ASP A 71 14.55 -8.45 10.33
C ASP A 71 14.71 -7.10 9.62
N PHE A 72 13.95 -6.10 10.07
CA PHE A 72 13.98 -4.74 9.50
C PHE A 72 15.21 -3.95 9.95
N THR A 73 16.01 -4.46 10.89
CA THR A 73 17.26 -3.84 11.32
C THR A 73 18.41 -4.12 10.36
N GLU A 74 18.35 -5.20 9.58
CA GLU A 74 19.36 -5.52 8.56
C GLU A 74 19.21 -4.58 7.36
N GLY A 75 20.23 -3.75 7.11
CA GLY A 75 20.17 -2.72 6.07
C GLY A 75 19.11 -1.64 6.31
N GLY A 76 18.56 -1.56 7.52
CA GLY A 76 17.54 -0.62 7.90
C GLY A 76 18.06 0.64 8.60
N LYS A 77 17.17 1.62 8.77
CA LYS A 77 17.38 2.86 9.52
C LYS A 77 16.09 3.28 10.20
N VAL A 78 16.20 3.98 11.33
CA VAL A 78 15.01 4.56 11.98
C VAL A 78 14.61 5.89 11.36
N THR A 79 13.36 6.27 11.57
CA THR A 79 12.84 7.62 11.29
C THR A 79 11.82 8.04 12.36
N SER A 80 11.80 9.32 12.71
CA SER A 80 10.77 9.93 13.55
C SER A 80 9.61 10.52 12.74
N GLN A 81 9.62 10.31 11.41
CA GLN A 81 8.69 10.90 10.48
C GLN A 81 7.79 9.83 9.86
N LEU A 82 6.55 10.21 9.56
CA LEU A 82 5.71 9.45 8.63
C LEU A 82 6.19 9.73 7.21
N VAL A 83 6.69 8.69 6.55
CA VAL A 83 7.26 8.78 5.20
C VAL A 83 6.26 8.33 4.14
N LYS A 84 6.48 8.79 2.91
CA LYS A 84 5.75 8.30 1.73
C LYS A 84 6.64 7.36 0.92
N PHE A 85 6.10 6.25 0.47
CA PHE A 85 6.71 5.41 -0.57
C PHE A 85 6.40 6.01 -1.94
N SER A 86 7.42 6.22 -2.77
CA SER A 86 7.26 6.71 -4.14
C SER A 86 7.79 5.66 -5.12
N TYR A 87 7.04 5.43 -6.20
CA TYR A 87 7.44 4.60 -7.33
C TYR A 87 7.44 5.46 -8.58
N HIS A 88 8.63 5.77 -9.07
CA HIS A 88 8.84 6.63 -10.22
C HIS A 88 8.73 5.86 -11.55
N PRO A 89 8.39 6.54 -12.66
CA PRO A 89 8.22 5.90 -13.96
C PRO A 89 9.41 5.09 -14.45
N ASP A 90 10.62 5.51 -14.10
CA ASP A 90 11.89 4.89 -14.46
C ASP A 90 12.29 3.67 -13.61
N GLY A 91 11.44 3.31 -12.64
CA GLY A 91 11.65 2.20 -11.72
C GLY A 91 12.41 2.58 -10.45
N ASN A 92 12.77 3.84 -10.24
CA ASN A 92 13.31 4.27 -8.96
C ASN A 92 12.21 4.24 -7.88
N VAL A 93 12.47 3.54 -6.79
CA VAL A 93 11.56 3.45 -5.64
C VAL A 93 12.28 3.86 -4.36
N HIS A 94 11.60 4.60 -3.51
CA HIS A 94 12.18 5.06 -2.25
C HIS A 94 11.16 5.54 -1.22
N PHE A 95 11.57 5.56 0.04
CA PHE A 95 10.89 6.35 1.07
C PHE A 95 11.39 7.79 1.08
N SER A 96 10.47 8.74 1.17
CA SER A 96 10.79 10.17 1.18
C SER A 96 9.86 10.95 2.09
N GLN A 97 10.34 12.12 2.51
CA GLN A 97 9.53 13.17 3.11
C GLN A 97 10.31 14.49 2.95
N ASP A 98 9.72 15.41 2.20
CA ASP A 98 10.43 16.58 1.69
C ASP A 98 10.97 17.41 2.86
N ARG A 99 12.27 17.73 2.83
CA ARG A 99 12.97 18.47 3.89
C ARG A 99 12.88 17.86 5.30
N LYS A 100 12.52 16.57 5.43
CA LYS A 100 12.51 15.88 6.74
C LYS A 100 13.39 14.64 6.81
N ILE A 101 13.57 13.92 5.70
CA ILE A 101 14.43 12.72 5.68
C ILE A 101 15.39 12.72 4.48
N PHE A 102 16.58 12.15 4.67
CA PHE A 102 17.47 11.73 3.60
C PHE A 102 16.91 10.47 2.91
N THR A 103 16.77 10.51 1.59
CA THR A 103 16.28 9.39 0.76
C THR A 103 17.35 8.30 0.59
N GLN A 104 17.77 7.68 1.70
CA GLN A 104 18.81 6.64 1.72
C GLN A 104 18.25 5.23 1.49
N ILE A 105 17.03 4.96 1.96
CA ILE A 105 16.34 3.69 1.73
C ILE A 105 15.63 3.75 0.38
N ARG A 106 16.34 3.29 -0.64
CA ARG A 106 15.93 3.31 -2.05
C ARG A 106 16.47 2.12 -2.82
N LYS A 107 15.82 1.78 -3.92
CA LYS A 107 16.34 0.83 -4.92
C LYS A 107 15.78 1.16 -6.31
N ARG A 108 16.32 0.50 -7.32
CA ARG A 108 15.76 0.48 -8.66
C ARG A 108 15.05 -0.85 -8.88
N THR A 109 13.89 -0.80 -9.53
CA THR A 109 13.08 -1.95 -9.95
C THR A 109 12.62 -1.73 -11.40
N VAL A 110 11.67 -2.53 -11.87
CA VAL A 110 11.06 -2.45 -13.19
C VAL A 110 10.42 -1.06 -13.39
N PRO A 111 10.62 -0.39 -14.54
CA PRO A 111 9.89 0.83 -14.86
C PRO A 111 8.37 0.64 -14.80
N LEU A 112 7.59 1.66 -14.40
CA LEU A 112 6.13 1.56 -14.24
C LEU A 112 5.43 1.00 -15.49
N LYS A 113 5.91 1.37 -16.68
CA LYS A 113 5.38 0.85 -17.95
C LYS A 113 5.40 -0.69 -18.01
N GLY A 114 6.50 -1.30 -17.54
CA GLY A 114 6.70 -2.75 -17.51
C GLY A 114 6.27 -3.42 -16.20
N ALA A 115 5.98 -2.64 -15.15
CA ALA A 115 5.52 -3.17 -13.88
C ALA A 115 4.18 -3.90 -14.05
N TYR A 116 4.06 -5.04 -13.37
CA TYR A 116 2.89 -5.90 -13.40
C TYR A 116 2.82 -6.78 -12.14
N GLY A 117 1.60 -7.07 -11.67
CA GLY A 117 1.36 -8.00 -10.56
C GLY A 117 1.36 -7.30 -9.20
N HIS A 118 1.89 -7.95 -8.18
CA HIS A 118 1.88 -7.41 -6.81
C HIS A 118 2.76 -6.15 -6.70
N PHE A 119 2.16 -5.04 -6.30
CA PHE A 119 2.81 -3.72 -6.26
C PHE A 119 3.20 -3.34 -4.83
N PHE A 120 2.30 -3.58 -3.87
CA PHE A 120 2.54 -3.33 -2.46
C PHE A 120 1.58 -4.11 -1.55
N THR A 121 2.00 -4.28 -0.30
CA THR A 121 1.15 -4.68 0.83
C THR A 121 1.21 -3.61 1.91
N VAL A 122 0.06 -3.25 2.47
CA VAL A 122 -0.07 -2.52 3.74
C VAL A 122 -0.73 -3.46 4.74
N GLN A 123 -0.18 -3.60 5.94
CA GLN A 123 -0.83 -4.34 7.02
C GLN A 123 -0.97 -3.44 8.23
N ILE A 124 -2.09 -3.56 8.93
CA ILE A 124 -2.34 -2.81 10.15
C ILE A 124 -2.92 -3.71 11.23
N ASN A 125 -2.52 -3.45 12.47
CA ASN A 125 -3.22 -3.89 13.67
C ASN A 125 -3.69 -2.66 14.45
N GLY A 126 -4.81 -2.79 15.16
CA GLY A 126 -5.32 -1.72 16.02
C GLY A 126 -5.65 -0.42 15.27
N PRO A 127 -6.80 -0.32 14.57
CA PRO A 127 -7.18 0.87 13.79
C PRO A 127 -7.39 2.14 14.64
N GLN A 128 -7.48 2.03 15.97
CA GLN A 128 -7.68 3.14 16.91
C GLN A 128 -6.58 4.21 16.85
N ASP A 129 -5.37 3.87 16.37
CA ASP A 129 -4.27 4.82 16.18
C ASP A 129 -4.22 5.46 14.80
N PHE A 130 -5.30 5.32 14.04
CA PHE A 130 -5.52 6.07 12.82
C PHE A 130 -6.51 7.22 13.04
N LYS A 131 -6.36 8.29 12.26
CA LYS A 131 -7.29 9.43 12.30
C LYS A 131 -8.70 9.00 11.92
N ILE A 132 -9.64 9.29 12.82
CA ILE A 132 -11.07 9.10 12.58
C ILE A 132 -11.58 10.22 11.67
N HIS A 133 -12.45 9.87 10.72
CA HIS A 133 -13.21 10.83 9.95
C HIS A 133 -14.44 11.29 10.76
N PRO A 134 -14.65 12.61 10.99
CA PRO A 134 -15.78 13.09 11.77
C PRO A 134 -17.12 12.67 11.16
N ARG A 135 -18.02 12.14 11.98
CA ARG A 135 -19.38 11.77 11.58
C ARG A 135 -20.14 13.02 11.12
N GLY A 136 -20.87 12.94 10.01
CA GLY A 136 -21.70 14.04 9.53
C GLY A 136 -20.93 15.21 8.92
N SER A 137 -19.60 15.13 8.74
CA SER A 137 -18.95 16.03 7.79
C SER A 137 -19.54 15.71 6.43
N LYS A 138 -20.49 16.52 5.98
CA LYS A 138 -20.92 16.53 4.59
C LYS A 138 -19.63 16.63 3.78
N GLU A 139 -19.21 15.55 3.14
CA GLU A 139 -18.38 15.66 1.95
C GLU A 139 -19.27 16.24 0.84
N THR A 140 -19.78 17.45 1.08
CA THR A 140 -20.30 18.32 0.05
C THR A 140 -19.15 18.55 -0.90
N PHE A 141 -19.19 17.86 -2.04
CA PHE A 141 -18.32 18.07 -3.19
C PHE A 141 -16.82 17.98 -2.88
N ARG A 142 -16.29 16.76 -2.73
CA ARG A 142 -14.86 16.58 -3.05
C ARG A 142 -14.69 16.72 -4.56
N PRO A 143 -13.72 17.53 -5.04
CA PRO A 143 -13.47 17.65 -6.47
C PRO A 143 -13.16 16.27 -7.06
N ALA A 144 -13.53 16.02 -8.32
CA ALA A 144 -13.31 14.75 -9.03
C ALA A 144 -11.86 14.20 -8.89
N LYS A 145 -10.90 15.07 -8.58
CA LYS A 145 -9.50 14.77 -8.29
C LYS A 145 -9.24 13.94 -7.02
N ARG A 146 -10.15 13.90 -6.03
CA ARG A 146 -9.95 13.19 -4.75
C ARG A 146 -11.12 12.29 -4.42
N ARG A 147 -10.86 11.02 -4.10
CA ARG A 147 -11.88 10.01 -3.77
C ARG A 147 -11.61 9.34 -2.43
N HIS A 148 -12.68 8.92 -1.75
CA HIS A 148 -12.65 8.13 -0.53
C HIS A 148 -13.16 6.74 -0.84
N LEU A 149 -12.35 5.73 -0.53
CA LEU A 149 -12.73 4.34 -0.66
C LEU A 149 -12.82 3.74 0.73
N VAL A 150 -14.01 3.30 1.09
CA VAL A 150 -14.30 2.79 2.44
C VAL A 150 -14.55 1.30 2.34
N PHE A 151 -13.75 0.54 3.09
CA PHE A 151 -13.98 -0.87 3.38
C PHE A 151 -14.88 -1.02 4.60
N GLU A 152 -16.08 -1.57 4.45
CA GLU A 152 -16.98 -1.84 5.58
C GLU A 152 -16.64 -3.20 6.18
N LEU A 153 -16.41 -3.19 7.49
CA LEU A 153 -16.07 -4.37 8.28
C LEU A 153 -17.23 -4.73 9.22
N PRO A 154 -17.36 -6.00 9.61
CA PRO A 154 -18.39 -6.42 10.55
C PRO A 154 -18.23 -5.73 11.92
N ASP A 155 -19.34 -5.57 12.62
CA ASP A 155 -19.32 -5.09 14.00
C ASP A 155 -18.53 -6.06 14.90
N GLY A 156 -17.79 -5.52 15.87
CA GLY A 156 -16.95 -6.33 16.77
C GLY A 156 -15.67 -6.88 16.14
N PHE A 157 -15.30 -6.42 14.94
CA PHE A 157 -14.04 -6.78 14.28
C PHE A 157 -12.81 -6.54 15.19
N ASN A 158 -11.98 -7.57 15.35
CA ASN A 158 -10.79 -7.56 16.22
C ASN A 158 -9.52 -8.15 15.56
N ASP A 159 -9.59 -8.46 14.26
CA ASP A 159 -8.44 -9.00 13.53
C ASP A 159 -7.52 -7.88 13.01
N SER A 160 -6.37 -8.27 12.46
CA SER A 160 -5.53 -7.35 11.68
C SER A 160 -6.03 -7.27 10.24
N LEU A 161 -5.69 -6.17 9.55
CA LEU A 161 -6.10 -5.90 8.18
C LEU A 161 -4.90 -5.87 7.25
N LYS A 162 -5.03 -6.51 6.09
CA LYS A 162 -4.01 -6.55 5.04
C LYS A 162 -4.61 -6.03 3.73
N PHE A 163 -4.08 -4.92 3.24
CA PHE A 163 -4.40 -4.35 1.95
C PHE A 163 -3.35 -4.77 0.92
N LEU A 164 -3.81 -5.34 -0.18
CA LEU A 164 -2.97 -5.79 -1.29
C LEU A 164 -3.21 -4.92 -2.51
N GLY A 165 -2.19 -4.21 -2.97
CA GLY A 165 -2.21 -3.48 -4.23
C GLY A 165 -1.59 -4.31 -5.35
N HIS A 166 -2.35 -4.56 -6.42
CA HIS A 166 -1.84 -5.18 -7.64
C HIS A 166 -1.91 -4.20 -8.80
N TYR A 167 -0.79 -3.97 -9.48
CA TYR A 167 -0.68 -3.09 -10.63
C TYR A 167 -0.86 -3.89 -11.91
N LEU A 168 -1.95 -3.62 -12.62
CA LEU A 168 -2.43 -4.43 -13.73
C LEU A 168 -2.81 -3.55 -14.91
N HIS A 169 -2.80 -4.14 -16.10
CA HIS A 169 -3.46 -3.52 -17.25
C HIS A 169 -4.96 -3.76 -17.17
N ILE A 170 -5.78 -2.78 -17.54
CA ILE A 170 -7.25 -2.86 -17.43
C ILE A 170 -7.84 -4.06 -18.20
N SER A 171 -7.24 -4.43 -19.33
CA SER A 171 -7.67 -5.62 -20.10
C SER A 171 -7.49 -6.93 -19.33
N GLU A 172 -6.48 -7.03 -18.46
CA GLU A 172 -6.26 -8.22 -17.63
C GLU A 172 -7.28 -8.31 -16.51
N VAL A 173 -7.70 -7.15 -15.97
CA VAL A 173 -8.79 -7.11 -15.00
C VAL A 173 -10.11 -7.53 -15.64
N ALA A 174 -10.40 -7.03 -16.84
CA ALA A 174 -11.62 -7.38 -17.59
C ALA A 174 -11.79 -8.89 -17.81
N LYS A 175 -10.69 -9.60 -18.10
CA LYS A 175 -10.70 -11.06 -18.34
C LYS A 175 -11.09 -11.87 -17.10
N ASN A 176 -10.73 -11.39 -15.92
CA ASN A 176 -10.85 -12.14 -14.66
C ASN A 176 -12.03 -11.67 -13.78
N MET A 177 -12.90 -10.80 -14.31
CA MET A 177 -14.00 -10.23 -13.53
C MET A 177 -15.28 -11.05 -13.69
N VAL A 178 -15.78 -11.64 -12.59
CA VAL A 178 -16.88 -12.63 -12.63
C VAL A 178 -18.28 -12.00 -12.48
N SER A 179 -18.43 -10.74 -12.05
CA SER A 179 -19.74 -10.08 -11.96
C SER A 179 -19.63 -8.58 -11.68
N VAL A 180 -20.46 -7.77 -12.36
CA VAL A 180 -20.61 -6.33 -12.13
C VAL A 180 -21.87 -6.08 -11.30
N GLY A 181 -21.70 -5.84 -9.99
CA GLY A 181 -22.70 -5.05 -9.26
C GLY A 181 -22.62 -3.59 -9.70
N LYS A 182 -23.71 -2.81 -9.60
CA LYS A 182 -23.71 -1.36 -9.90
C LYS A 182 -22.84 -0.51 -8.96
N SER A 183 -22.20 -1.11 -7.95
CA SER A 183 -21.31 -0.44 -7.00
C SER A 183 -19.86 -0.48 -7.47
N ALA A 184 -19.05 0.50 -7.07
CA ALA A 184 -17.60 0.55 -7.27
C ALA A 184 -16.81 -0.47 -6.42
N TRP A 185 -17.53 -1.36 -5.73
CA TRP A 185 -17.04 -2.37 -4.79
C TRP A 185 -17.19 -3.74 -5.42
N TYR A 186 -16.11 -4.51 -5.47
CA TYR A 186 -16.12 -5.85 -6.04
C TYR A 186 -15.73 -6.88 -5.00
N ILE A 187 -16.29 -8.07 -5.17
CA ILE A 187 -15.80 -9.28 -4.52
C ILE A 187 -14.91 -9.98 -5.54
N PHE A 188 -13.61 -10.00 -5.28
CA PHE A 188 -12.64 -10.74 -6.08
C PHE A 188 -12.55 -12.16 -5.57
N ILE A 189 -12.43 -13.12 -6.47
CA ILE A 189 -12.23 -14.52 -6.13
C ILE A 189 -10.75 -14.84 -6.37
N ASN A 190 -10.07 -15.40 -5.38
CA ASN A 190 -8.79 -16.05 -5.61
C ASN A 190 -9.06 -17.40 -6.29
N GLU A 191 -8.66 -17.56 -7.55
CA GLU A 191 -8.93 -18.77 -8.32
C GLU A 191 -8.33 -20.03 -7.69
N SER A 192 -7.17 -19.91 -7.03
CA SER A 192 -6.46 -21.05 -6.42
C SER A 192 -7.07 -21.50 -5.09
N THR A 193 -7.66 -20.58 -4.31
CA THR A 193 -8.21 -20.88 -2.97
C THR A 193 -9.74 -20.82 -2.93
N GLY A 194 -10.38 -20.26 -3.95
CA GLY A 194 -11.82 -19.95 -3.98
C GLY A 194 -12.22 -18.79 -3.06
N GLU A 195 -11.28 -18.20 -2.32
CA GLU A 195 -11.58 -17.19 -1.31
C GLU A 195 -12.05 -15.88 -1.94
N ARG A 196 -12.97 -15.22 -1.24
CA ARG A 196 -13.64 -14.00 -1.67
C ARG A 196 -13.10 -12.80 -0.90
N TYR A 197 -12.64 -11.79 -1.63
CA TYR A 197 -12.01 -10.61 -1.06
C TYR A 197 -12.68 -9.34 -1.55
N PRO A 198 -13.12 -8.44 -0.65
CA PRO A 198 -13.58 -7.13 -1.06
C PRO A 198 -12.43 -6.31 -1.66
N GLY A 199 -12.73 -5.50 -2.67
CA GLY A 199 -11.74 -4.63 -3.27
C GLY A 199 -12.29 -3.55 -4.20
N PHE A 200 -11.38 -2.70 -4.64
CA PHE A 200 -11.62 -1.61 -5.58
C PHE A 200 -10.62 -1.69 -6.73
N ILE A 201 -11.07 -1.29 -7.92
CA ILE A 201 -10.18 -1.02 -9.05
C ILE A 201 -10.06 0.49 -9.17
N ILE A 202 -8.85 1.00 -8.96
CA ILE A 202 -8.56 2.43 -9.05
C ILE A 202 -7.58 2.70 -10.17
N GLY A 203 -7.72 3.84 -10.81
CA GLY A 203 -6.80 4.28 -11.85
C GLY A 203 -6.43 5.75 -11.71
N PRO A 204 -5.36 6.17 -12.39
CA PRO A 204 -5.10 7.59 -12.56
C PRO A 204 -6.19 8.24 -13.44
N PRO A 205 -6.25 9.58 -13.47
CA PRO A 205 -7.03 10.31 -14.47
C PRO A 205 -6.70 9.84 -15.90
N LEU A 206 -7.66 9.96 -16.83
CA LEU A 206 -7.50 9.49 -18.22
C LEU A 206 -6.40 10.22 -19.00
N ASP A 207 -6.00 11.41 -18.56
CA ASP A 207 -4.93 12.21 -19.15
C ASP A 207 -3.57 12.01 -18.43
N SER A 208 -3.43 10.93 -17.65
CA SER A 208 -2.17 10.49 -17.07
C SER A 208 -1.31 9.74 -18.08
N PRO A 209 0.03 9.64 -17.89
CA PRO A 209 0.90 8.86 -18.76
C PRO A 209 0.56 7.35 -18.87
N PHE A 210 -0.14 6.78 -17.90
CA PHE A 210 -0.50 5.36 -17.84
C PHE A 210 -2.01 5.16 -17.59
N PRO A 211 -2.89 5.61 -18.48
CA PRO A 211 -4.33 5.61 -18.22
C PRO A 211 -4.96 4.22 -18.26
N ASP A 212 -4.31 3.28 -18.94
CA ASP A 212 -4.67 1.86 -19.10
C ASP A 212 -4.20 0.99 -17.93
N LYS A 213 -3.34 1.52 -17.05
CA LYS A 213 -2.85 0.84 -15.86
C LYS A 213 -3.69 1.20 -14.64
N VAL A 214 -4.04 0.19 -13.87
CA VAL A 214 -4.91 0.30 -12.69
C VAL A 214 -4.27 -0.40 -11.50
N LEU A 215 -4.63 0.04 -10.29
CA LEU A 215 -4.38 -0.67 -9.06
C LEU A 215 -5.66 -1.39 -8.61
N LEU A 216 -5.56 -2.71 -8.49
CA LEU A 216 -6.53 -3.51 -7.77
C LEU A 216 -6.15 -3.53 -6.28
N ILE A 217 -6.97 -2.89 -5.45
CA ILE A 217 -6.80 -2.85 -3.99
C ILE A 217 -7.74 -3.87 -3.37
N ARG A 218 -7.20 -4.93 -2.78
CA ARG A 218 -7.95 -5.96 -2.06
C ARG A 218 -7.74 -5.83 -0.57
N LEU A 219 -8.77 -6.11 0.22
CA LEU A 219 -8.68 -6.21 1.67
C LEU A 219 -8.81 -7.67 2.10
N VAL A 220 -7.89 -8.09 2.95
CA VAL A 220 -7.79 -9.42 3.56
C VAL A 220 -7.77 -9.25 5.07
N MET A 221 -8.58 -10.02 5.79
CA MET A 221 -8.48 -10.13 7.24
C MET A 221 -7.39 -11.15 7.57
N ILE A 222 -6.51 -10.82 8.51
CA ILE A 222 -5.39 -11.68 8.91
C ILE A 222 -5.35 -11.77 10.45
N PRO A 223 -4.75 -12.85 11.00
CA PRO A 223 -4.55 -12.96 12.44
C PRO A 223 -3.86 -11.73 13.03
N ILE A 224 -4.12 -11.45 14.30
CA ILE A 224 -3.52 -10.34 15.05
C ILE A 224 -1.99 -10.39 14.91
N MET A 225 -1.40 -9.26 14.52
CA MET A 225 0.04 -9.16 14.22
C MET A 225 0.93 -9.00 15.45
N THR A 226 0.38 -8.55 16.58
CA THR A 226 1.14 -8.25 17.81
C THR A 226 0.57 -9.03 19.00
N ALA A 227 1.45 -9.59 19.83
CA ALA A 227 1.04 -10.44 20.95
C ALA A 227 0.19 -9.70 21.99
N ASP A 228 0.40 -8.40 22.13
CA ASP A 228 -0.30 -7.50 23.05
C ASP A 228 -1.46 -6.73 22.38
N ASN A 229 -1.77 -7.04 21.11
CA ASN A 229 -2.73 -6.32 20.29
C ASN A 229 -2.43 -4.81 20.16
N SER A 230 -1.17 -4.41 20.33
CA SER A 230 -0.73 -3.04 20.08
C SER A 230 -0.96 -2.65 18.62
N SER A 231 -1.23 -1.36 18.40
CA SER A 231 -1.37 -0.85 17.05
C SER A 231 -0.03 -0.89 16.33
N CYS A 232 -0.05 -1.37 15.09
CA CYS A 232 1.10 -1.34 14.21
C CYS A 232 0.68 -1.09 12.76
N LEU A 233 1.62 -0.62 11.95
CA LEU A 233 1.51 -0.42 10.53
C LEU A 233 2.76 -0.97 9.86
N THR A 234 2.59 -1.91 8.92
CA THR A 234 3.68 -2.36 8.05
C THR A 234 3.36 -2.03 6.60
N PHE A 235 4.41 -1.78 5.83
CA PHE A 235 4.34 -1.66 4.39
C PHE A 235 5.50 -2.41 3.75
N VAL A 236 5.21 -3.12 2.66
CA VAL A 236 6.23 -3.68 1.77
C VAL A 236 5.87 -3.35 0.33
N GLY A 237 6.86 -2.97 -0.47
CA GLY A 237 6.66 -2.59 -1.87
C GLY A 237 7.98 -2.40 -2.62
N GLY A 238 7.90 -2.07 -3.91
CA GLY A 238 9.11 -1.90 -4.72
C GLY A 238 9.87 -3.21 -4.93
N PHE A 239 9.14 -4.33 -5.03
CA PHE A 239 9.65 -5.66 -5.32
C PHE A 239 10.48 -5.69 -6.61
N ASP A 240 11.32 -6.70 -6.76
CA ASP A 240 11.96 -6.98 -8.06
C ASP A 240 10.94 -7.41 -9.12
N ALA A 241 11.43 -7.69 -10.34
CA ALA A 241 10.58 -8.12 -11.44
C ALA A 241 9.77 -9.38 -11.08
N HIS A 242 8.61 -9.55 -11.72
CA HIS A 242 7.67 -10.61 -11.36
C HIS A 242 8.32 -12.00 -11.44
N GLU A 243 9.09 -12.26 -12.49
CA GLU A 243 9.86 -13.48 -12.75
C GLU A 243 11.02 -13.75 -11.76
N ILE A 244 11.35 -12.77 -10.93
CA ILE A 244 12.28 -12.91 -9.80
C ILE A 244 11.48 -13.20 -8.52
N VAL A 245 10.41 -12.44 -8.28
CA VAL A 245 9.62 -12.54 -7.05
C VAL A 245 8.85 -13.86 -6.95
N THR A 246 8.40 -14.42 -8.07
CA THR A 246 7.67 -15.70 -8.10
C THR A 246 8.57 -16.93 -8.19
N ASP A 247 9.86 -16.74 -8.39
CA ASP A 247 10.84 -17.82 -8.48
C ASP A 247 11.53 -17.99 -7.11
N PRO A 248 11.18 -19.03 -6.33
CA PRO A 248 11.74 -19.22 -4.99
C PRO A 248 13.25 -19.53 -5.01
N THR A 249 13.81 -19.82 -6.19
CA THR A 249 15.26 -20.07 -6.37
C THR A 249 16.05 -18.79 -6.62
N LYS A 250 15.38 -17.63 -6.68
CA LYS A 250 16.03 -16.34 -6.88
C LYS A 250 15.96 -15.48 -5.63
N THR A 251 17.07 -14.81 -5.35
CA THR A 251 17.09 -13.77 -4.34
C THR A 251 16.26 -12.57 -4.82
N THR A 252 15.37 -12.07 -3.96
CA THR A 252 14.53 -10.90 -4.25
C THR A 252 14.68 -9.85 -3.15
N THR A 253 14.48 -8.60 -3.52
CA THR A 253 14.59 -7.44 -2.63
C THR A 253 13.36 -6.55 -2.72
N PHE A 254 13.02 -5.89 -1.62
CA PHE A 254 11.93 -4.92 -1.57
C PHE A 254 12.21 -3.87 -0.49
N LEU A 255 11.41 -2.80 -0.49
CA LEU A 255 11.44 -1.79 0.56
C LEU A 255 10.39 -2.12 1.62
N GLY A 256 10.81 -2.11 2.88
CA GLY A 256 9.97 -2.37 4.04
C GLY A 256 9.86 -1.14 4.93
N LEU A 257 8.69 -0.95 5.53
CA LEU A 257 8.42 0.04 6.57
C LEU A 257 7.63 -0.59 7.71
N LEU A 258 7.98 -0.23 8.95
CA LEU A 258 7.33 -0.66 10.18
C LEU A 258 7.16 0.53 11.11
N TYR A 259 5.93 0.73 11.60
CA TYR A 259 5.61 1.62 12.71
C TYR A 259 4.76 0.89 13.77
N PRO A 260 4.90 1.24 15.06
CA PRO A 260 6.06 1.92 15.61
C PRO A 260 7.31 1.04 15.59
N THR A 261 8.48 1.63 15.82
CA THR A 261 9.66 0.90 16.31
C THR A 261 9.70 0.94 17.82
N GLU A 262 10.01 -0.21 18.43
CA GLU A 262 10.40 -0.28 19.84
C GLU A 262 11.75 0.43 20.03
N ASP A 263 11.93 1.07 21.19
CA ASP A 263 13.18 1.71 21.63
C ASP A 263 13.90 2.55 20.57
N PHE A 264 13.20 3.54 19.99
CA PHE A 264 13.71 4.40 18.92
C PHE A 264 15.14 4.92 19.15
N ASN A 265 15.45 5.36 20.37
CA ASN A 265 16.78 5.89 20.71
C ASN A 265 17.88 4.83 20.71
N VAL A 266 17.57 3.60 21.10
CA VAL A 266 18.49 2.46 21.05
C VAL A 266 18.74 2.07 19.59
N MET A 267 17.66 1.95 18.81
CA MET A 267 17.76 1.62 17.39
C MET A 267 18.49 2.72 16.61
N LYS A 268 18.23 4.00 16.90
CA LYS A 268 18.97 5.13 16.31
C LYS A 268 20.47 5.03 16.54
N LYS A 269 20.91 4.61 17.74
CA LYS A 269 22.34 4.39 18.03
C LYS A 269 22.92 3.19 17.26
N ARG A 270 22.12 2.11 17.09
CA ARG A 270 22.57 0.86 16.47
C ARG A 270 22.63 0.90 14.95
N ILE A 271 21.58 1.41 14.30
CA ILE A 271 21.42 1.36 12.83
C ILE A 271 21.36 2.75 12.17
N GLY A 272 21.43 3.82 12.96
CA GLY A 272 21.35 5.20 12.48
C GLY A 272 19.93 5.65 12.13
N THR A 273 19.81 6.91 11.68
CA THR A 273 18.55 7.52 11.27
C THR A 273 18.62 8.02 9.83
N VAL A 274 17.46 8.08 9.16
CA VAL A 274 17.30 8.83 7.90
C VAL A 274 16.80 10.25 8.11
N ASP A 275 16.42 10.64 9.33
CA ASP A 275 15.95 12.01 9.58
C ASP A 275 17.06 13.01 9.28
N PHE A 276 16.72 14.17 8.70
CA PHE A 276 17.66 15.28 8.69
C PHE A 276 18.03 15.61 10.14
N SER A 277 19.33 15.82 10.39
CA SER A 277 19.80 16.30 11.69
C SER A 277 19.03 17.56 12.05
N GLN A 278 18.27 17.50 13.14
CA GLN A 278 17.82 18.69 13.86
C GLN A 278 19.01 19.29 14.59
#